data_AF-A0AA36ADR2-F1
#
_entry.id   AF-A0AA36ADR2-F1
#
_cell.length_a   1.000
_cell.length_b   1.000
_cell.length_c   1.000
_cell.angle_alpha   90.00
_cell.angle_beta   90.00
_cell.angle_gamma   90.00
#
_symmetry.space_group_name_H-M   'P 1'
#
loop_
_entity.id
_entity.type
_entity.pdbx_description
1 polymer ?
#
loop_
_entity_poly.entity_id
_entity_poly.type
_entity_poly.pdbx_seq_one_letter_code
_entity_poly.pdbx_strand_id
1 'polypeptide(L)'
;MWYRAPEKSVLPTLKELGIGFVPFSPLGKAILTGRFDQNSTFDSDDFRSQIARFSPDNLSQNLQLVDYVKLLADNKNVSPAQIALGWLLAQYDGIVPIPGTKKVER
;
A
#
# COMPACT_ATOMS: atom_id res chain seq x y z
N MET A 1 -9.73 -1.58 -5.80
CA MET A 1 -9.71 -0.10 -5.82
C MET A 1 -8.55 0.46 -4.98
N TRP A 2 -7.67 1.26 -5.62
CA TRP A 2 -6.52 1.94 -5.00
C TRP A 2 -6.70 3.45 -5.06
N TYR A 3 -6.24 4.17 -4.03
CA TYR A 3 -6.42 5.61 -3.95
C TYR A 3 -5.14 6.33 -4.38
N ARG A 4 -5.21 7.03 -5.51
CA ARG A 4 -4.10 7.78 -6.13
C ARG A 4 -4.47 9.24 -6.43
N ALA A 5 -5.61 9.71 -5.91
CA ALA A 5 -6.10 11.07 -6.19
C ALA A 5 -5.09 12.20 -5.87
N PRO A 6 -4.24 12.10 -4.81
CA PRO A 6 -3.23 13.13 -4.53
C PRO A 6 -2.28 13.40 -5.70
N GLU A 7 -2.03 12.42 -6.57
CA GLU A 7 -1.15 12.57 -7.74
C GLU A 7 -1.66 13.61 -8.75
N LYS A 8 -2.97 13.88 -8.77
CA LYS A 8 -3.58 14.77 -9.78
C LYS A 8 -3.34 16.26 -9.51
N SER A 9 -3.31 16.67 -8.25
CA SER A 9 -3.24 18.10 -7.88
C SER A 9 -2.44 18.35 -6.61
N VAL A 10 -2.55 17.50 -5.59
CA VAL A 10 -1.84 17.68 -4.32
C VAL A 10 -0.32 17.52 -4.50
N LEU A 11 0.15 16.41 -5.09
CA LEU A 11 1.58 16.18 -5.27
C LEU A 11 2.27 17.24 -6.16
N PRO A 12 1.68 17.67 -7.29
CA PRO A 12 2.21 18.81 -8.05
C PRO A 12 2.39 20.08 -7.21
N THR A 13 1.36 20.48 -6.45
CA THR A 13 1.43 21.68 -5.59
C THR A 13 2.46 21.54 -4.48
N LEU A 14 2.54 20.38 -3.82
CA LEU A 14 3.55 20.15 -2.78
C LEU A 14 4.97 20.20 -3.35
N LYS A 15 5.17 19.68 -4.57
CA LYS A 15 6.46 19.75 -5.27
C LYS A 15 6.85 21.19 -5.64
N GLU A 16 5.91 21.98 -6.16
CA GLU A 16 6.13 23.39 -6.49
C GLU A 16 6.51 24.22 -5.25
N LEU A 17 5.87 23.94 -4.11
CA LEU A 17 6.11 24.66 -2.86
C LEU A 17 7.26 24.10 -2.01
N GLY A 18 7.92 23.01 -2.44
CA GLY A 18 8.97 22.35 -1.67
C GLY A 18 8.50 21.72 -0.35
N ILE A 19 7.24 21.28 -0.29
CA ILE A 19 6.62 20.69 0.91
C ILE A 19 6.69 19.15 0.85
N GLY A 20 6.99 18.53 1.99
CA GLY A 20 6.98 17.08 2.14
C GLY A 20 5.56 16.48 2.21
N PHE A 21 5.39 15.26 1.71
CA PHE A 21 4.13 14.52 1.74
C PHE A 21 4.28 13.24 2.57
N VAL A 22 3.49 13.13 3.65
CA VAL A 22 3.40 11.91 4.47
C VAL A 22 2.14 11.13 4.07
N PRO A 23 2.23 10.10 3.23
CA PRO A 23 1.07 9.35 2.78
C PRO A 23 0.47 8.51 3.92
N PHE A 24 -0.84 8.64 4.13
CA PHE A 24 -1.57 7.78 5.06
C PHE A 24 -1.70 6.36 4.52
N SER A 25 -1.41 5.36 5.37
CA SER A 25 -1.53 3.93 5.04
C SER A 25 -0.76 3.53 3.78
N PRO A 26 0.58 3.71 3.72
CA PRO A 26 1.38 3.52 2.50
C PRO A 26 1.41 2.07 2.00
N LEU A 27 1.13 1.09 2.86
CA LEU A 27 1.03 -0.34 2.51
C LEU A 27 -0.41 -0.79 2.24
N GLY A 28 -1.34 0.15 2.06
CA GLY A 28 -2.75 -0.14 1.72
C GLY A 28 -3.53 -0.89 2.80
N LYS A 29 -3.19 -0.70 4.09
CA LYS A 29 -3.69 -1.52 5.22
C LYS A 29 -3.18 -2.96 5.16
N ALA A 30 -1.89 -3.07 4.85
CA ALA A 30 -1.09 -4.29 4.75
C ALA A 30 -1.41 -5.21 3.55
N ILE A 31 -2.34 -4.84 2.68
CA ILE A 31 -2.64 -5.65 1.48
C ILE A 31 -1.43 -5.76 0.54
N LEU A 32 -0.60 -4.71 0.43
CA LEU A 32 0.59 -4.70 -0.42
C LEU A 32 1.77 -5.49 0.17
N THR A 33 1.63 -6.03 1.39
CA THR A 33 2.68 -6.88 1.98
C THR A 33 2.54 -8.34 1.57
N GLY A 34 1.52 -8.68 0.78
CA GLY A 34 1.28 -10.05 0.32
C GLY A 34 0.71 -11.00 1.38
N ARG A 35 0.29 -10.49 2.55
CA ARG A 35 -0.16 -11.31 3.69
C ARG A 35 -1.58 -11.84 3.58
N PHE A 36 -2.35 -11.39 2.59
CA PHE A 36 -3.72 -11.83 2.37
C PHE A 36 -3.81 -12.62 1.07
N ASP A 37 -4.82 -13.48 1.01
CA ASP A 37 -5.22 -14.28 -0.12
C ASP A 37 -6.74 -14.12 -0.37
N GLN A 38 -7.25 -14.81 -1.39
CA GLN A 38 -8.66 -14.72 -1.78
C GLN A 38 -9.65 -15.23 -0.71
N ASN A 39 -9.16 -16.02 0.25
CA ASN A 39 -9.97 -16.61 1.33
C ASN A 39 -9.86 -15.81 2.63
N SER A 40 -9.10 -14.72 2.64
CA SER A 40 -8.88 -13.92 3.83
C SER A 40 -10.18 -13.26 4.28
N THR A 41 -10.57 -13.55 5.53
CA THR A 41 -11.73 -12.97 6.20
C THR A 41 -11.29 -12.01 7.29
N PHE A 42 -12.23 -11.16 7.74
CA PHE A 42 -12.00 -10.16 8.78
C PHE A 42 -13.15 -10.21 9.77
N ASP A 43 -12.83 -10.21 11.06
CA ASP A 43 -13.82 -10.18 12.14
C ASP A 43 -14.62 -8.86 12.11
N SER A 44 -15.79 -8.86 12.75
CA SER A 44 -16.70 -7.71 12.74
C SER A 44 -16.14 -6.46 13.44
N ASP A 45 -15.21 -6.63 14.37
CA ASP A 45 -14.48 -5.56 15.06
C ASP A 45 -13.22 -5.09 14.30
N ASP A 46 -12.81 -5.82 13.26
CA ASP A 46 -11.76 -5.39 12.35
C ASP A 46 -12.31 -4.38 11.35
N PHE A 47 -11.78 -3.16 11.38
CA PHE A 47 -12.21 -2.08 10.49
C PHE A 47 -12.09 -2.44 8.98
N ARG A 48 -11.28 -3.44 8.60
CA ARG A 48 -11.19 -3.92 7.20
C ARG A 48 -12.50 -4.56 6.74
N SER A 49 -13.31 -5.13 7.63
CA SER A 49 -14.63 -5.68 7.30
C SER A 49 -15.58 -4.64 6.71
N GLN A 50 -15.37 -3.36 7.03
CA GLN A 50 -16.20 -2.23 6.57
C GLN A 50 -15.67 -1.56 5.28
N ILE A 51 -14.51 -1.98 4.78
CA ILE A 51 -13.87 -1.33 3.62
C ILE A 51 -14.10 -2.18 2.38
N ALA A 52 -14.76 -1.59 1.38
CA ALA A 52 -15.06 -2.26 0.11
C ALA A 52 -13.85 -2.94 -0.56
N ARG A 53 -12.62 -2.40 -0.41
CA ARG A 53 -11.37 -3.03 -0.91
C ARG A 53 -11.18 -4.48 -0.44
N PHE A 54 -11.70 -4.82 0.73
CA PHE A 54 -11.57 -6.11 1.39
C PHE A 54 -12.85 -6.96 1.32
N SER A 55 -13.90 -6.52 0.62
CA SER A 55 -15.05 -7.38 0.35
C SER A 55 -14.63 -8.55 -0.54
N PRO A 56 -15.25 -9.74 -0.43
CA PRO A 56 -14.87 -10.92 -1.20
C PRO A 56 -14.74 -10.64 -2.71
N ASP A 57 -15.74 -9.98 -3.29
CA ASP A 57 -15.77 -9.64 -4.73
C ASP A 57 -14.61 -8.74 -5.17
N ASN A 58 -14.21 -7.79 -4.32
CA ASN A 58 -13.15 -6.84 -4.61
C ASN A 58 -11.76 -7.40 -4.28
N LEU A 59 -11.67 -8.28 -3.29
CA LEU A 59 -10.39 -8.79 -2.79
C LEU A 59 -9.67 -9.57 -3.87
N SER A 60 -10.38 -10.48 -4.57
CA SER A 60 -9.82 -11.23 -5.70
C SER A 60 -9.22 -10.32 -6.78
N GLN A 61 -9.94 -9.28 -7.20
CA GLN A 61 -9.44 -8.31 -8.19
C GLN A 61 -8.23 -7.51 -7.67
N ASN A 62 -8.25 -7.11 -6.41
CA ASN A 62 -7.17 -6.32 -5.81
C ASN A 62 -5.89 -7.14 -5.64
N LEU A 63 -6.02 -8.45 -5.39
CA LEU A 63 -4.89 -9.35 -5.21
C LEU A 63 -4.08 -9.53 -6.49
N GLN A 64 -4.66 -9.35 -7.69
CA GLN A 64 -3.89 -9.39 -8.94
C GLN A 64 -2.73 -8.38 -8.96
N LEU A 65 -2.96 -7.16 -8.45
CA LEU A 65 -1.88 -6.18 -8.30
C LEU A 65 -0.85 -6.63 -7.25
N VAL A 66 -1.32 -7.21 -6.15
CA VAL A 66 -0.45 -7.70 -5.07
C VAL A 66 0.44 -8.84 -5.57
N ASP A 67 -0.08 -9.73 -6.41
CA ASP A 67 0.67 -10.83 -6.98
C ASP A 67 1.75 -10.34 -7.95
N TYR A 68 1.48 -9.28 -8.70
CA TYR A 68 2.53 -8.61 -9.47
C TYR A 68 3.62 -7.98 -8.56
N VAL A 69 3.23 -7.37 -7.44
CA VAL A 69 4.20 -6.84 -6.45
C VAL A 69 5.04 -7.98 -5.85
N LYS A 70 4.43 -9.13 -5.53
CA LYS A 70 5.14 -10.33 -5.05
C LYS A 70 6.16 -10.82 -6.09
N LEU A 71 5.77 -10.93 -7.36
CA LEU A 71 6.67 -11.33 -8.43
C LEU A 71 7.90 -10.41 -8.54
N LEU A 72 7.70 -9.09 -8.45
CA LEU A 72 8.80 -8.12 -8.45
C LEU A 72 9.70 -8.27 -7.22
N ALA A 73 9.11 -8.60 -6.08
CA ALA A 73 9.81 -8.79 -4.81
C ALA A 73 10.70 -10.04 -4.88
N ASP A 74 10.16 -11.16 -5.39
CA ASP A 74 10.87 -12.42 -5.60
C ASP A 74 12.06 -12.23 -6.56
N ASN A 75 11.83 -11.55 -7.69
CA ASN A 75 12.88 -11.25 -8.67
C ASN A 75 14.03 -10.39 -8.11
N LYS A 76 13.77 -9.62 -7.05
CA LYS A 76 14.73 -8.72 -6.41
C LYS A 76 15.23 -9.23 -5.06
N ASN A 77 14.78 -10.41 -4.62
CA ASN A 77 15.06 -10.98 -3.30
C ASN A 77 14.79 -9.99 -2.15
N VAL A 78 13.64 -9.32 -2.19
CA VAL A 78 13.16 -8.39 -1.14
C VAL A 78 11.71 -8.72 -0.78
N SER A 79 11.18 -8.09 0.27
CA SER A 79 9.76 -8.22 0.63
C SER A 79 8.84 -7.41 -0.31
N PRO A 80 7.57 -7.83 -0.48
CA PRO A 80 6.56 -7.03 -1.19
C PRO A 80 6.39 -5.62 -0.59
N ALA A 81 6.55 -5.48 0.73
CA ALA A 81 6.50 -4.21 1.42
C ALA A 81 7.64 -3.26 0.98
N GLN A 82 8.85 -3.79 0.75
CA GLN A 82 9.97 -3.01 0.22
C GLN A 82 9.72 -2.55 -1.21
N ILE A 83 9.12 -3.39 -2.07
CA ILE A 83 8.72 -2.97 -3.42
C ILE A 83 7.70 -1.84 -3.37
N ALA A 84 6.65 -1.99 -2.55
CA ALA A 84 5.60 -0.98 -2.43
C ALA A 84 6.12 0.36 -1.90
N LEU A 85 6.96 0.33 -0.86
CA LEU A 85 7.56 1.54 -0.30
C LEU A 85 8.60 2.15 -1.25
N GLY A 86 9.41 1.33 -1.92
CA GLY A 86 10.37 1.78 -2.92
C GLY A 86 9.70 2.49 -4.09
N TRP A 87 8.59 1.94 -4.60
CA TRP A 87 7.79 2.59 -5.64
C TRP A 87 7.26 3.95 -5.20
N LEU A 88 6.78 4.04 -3.95
CA LEU A 88 6.23 5.26 -3.37
C LEU A 88 7.30 6.34 -3.18
N LEU A 89 8.47 5.97 -2.66
CA LEU A 89 9.63 6.86 -2.51
C LEU A 89 10.15 7.37 -3.86
N ALA A 90 9.99 6.59 -4.94
CA ALA A 90 10.43 6.97 -6.28
C ALA A 90 9.53 7.99 -6.98
N GLN A 91 8.34 8.33 -6.45
CA GLN A 91 7.43 9.28 -7.13
C GLN A 91 7.85 10.74 -6.95
N TYR A 92 8.42 11.09 -5.79
CA TYR A 92 8.84 12.44 -5.44
C TYR A 92 9.73 12.40 -4.18
N ASP A 93 10.87 13.11 -4.21
CA ASP A 93 11.83 13.14 -3.09
C ASP A 93 11.23 13.63 -1.76
N GLY A 94 10.17 14.42 -1.80
CA GLY A 94 9.46 14.88 -0.60
C GLY A 94 8.50 13.85 0.00
N ILE A 95 8.38 12.64 -0.55
CA ILE A 95 7.49 11.60 0.01
C ILE A 95 8.19 10.90 1.18
N VAL A 96 7.56 10.95 2.35
CA VAL A 96 8.08 10.36 3.59
C VAL A 96 7.02 9.39 4.16
N PRO A 97 6.99 8.12 3.73
CA PRO A 97 6.03 7.16 4.24
C PRO A 97 6.38 6.73 5.68
N ILE A 98 5.37 6.62 6.54
CA ILE A 98 5.52 6.12 7.91
C ILE A 98 4.83 4.75 8.00
N PRO A 99 5.53 3.64 7.70
CA PRO A 99 4.95 2.32 7.79
C PRO A 99 4.82 1.88 9.26
N GLY A 100 3.58 1.68 9.72
CA GLY A 100 3.34 1.15 11.06
C GLY A 100 3.88 -0.26 11.27
N THR A 101 4.32 -0.55 12.50
CA THR A 101 4.66 -1.89 12.99
C THR A 101 4.21 -2.05 14.45
N LYS A 102 3.94 -3.28 14.88
CA LYS A 102 3.70 -3.64 16.29
C LYS A 102 4.78 -4.60 16.83
N LYS A 103 5.75 -4.98 15.99
CA LYS A 103 6.84 -5.91 16.31
C LYS A 103 8.17 -5.22 16.04
N VAL A 104 9.16 -5.51 16.89
CA VAL A 104 10.54 -5.02 16.71
C VAL A 104 11.17 -5.68 15.49
N GLU A 105 10.99 -6.99 15.37
CA GLU A 105 11.37 -7.78 14.20
C GLU A 105 10.28 -7.69 13.13
N ARG A 106 10.69 -7.59 11.86
CA ARG A 106 9.78 -7.54 10.71
C ARG A 106 10.25 -8.46 9.60
#